data_AF-A0A7K0SZY9-F1
#
_entry.id   AF-A0A7K0SZY9-F1
#
_cell.length_a   1.000
_cell.length_b   1.000
_cell.length_c   1.000
_cell.angle_alpha   90.00
_cell.angle_beta   90.00
_cell.angle_gamma   90.00
#
_symmetry.space_group_name_H-M   'P 1'
#
loop_
_entity.id
_entity.type
_entity.pdbx_description
1 polymer ?
#
loop_
_entity_poly.entity_id
_entity_poly.type
_entity_poly.pdbx_seq_one_letter_code
_entity_poly.pdbx_strand_id
1 'polypeptide(L)'
;MTTSNRRTMQLISSTEDPALWSHPVLDLFAPPAQVRVEQSAKLYLVPSTFGEELEADEMPQPTSASSLPELHAWTMRFIVSVVEVWAGRRQPAQLISWCHRVIYMELLRASGSQKEIGKIKSIH
;
A
#
# COMPACT_ATOMS: atom_id res chain seq x y z
N MET A 1 66.94 24.75 -32.50
CA MET A 1 67.15 23.85 -31.34
C MET A 1 65.80 23.26 -30.98
N THR A 2 65.53 22.00 -31.33
CA THR A 2 64.22 21.35 -31.09
C THR A 2 64.26 20.68 -29.72
N THR A 3 63.50 21.19 -28.76
CA THR A 3 63.41 20.63 -27.41
C THR A 3 62.48 19.41 -27.41
N SER A 4 63.04 18.24 -27.11
CA SER A 4 62.28 17.00 -26.93
C SER A 4 61.47 17.08 -25.63
N ASN A 5 60.15 17.21 -25.75
CA ASN A 5 59.23 17.25 -24.61
C ASN A 5 58.99 15.82 -24.10
N ARG A 6 59.73 15.42 -23.06
CA ARG A 6 59.60 14.11 -22.42
C ARG A 6 58.36 14.10 -21.53
N ARG A 7 57.24 13.57 -22.05
CA ARG A 7 56.01 13.35 -21.28
C ARG A 7 56.24 12.24 -20.25
N THR A 8 56.33 12.61 -18.98
CA THR A 8 56.28 11.66 -17.85
C THR A 8 54.83 11.28 -17.58
N MET A 9 54.48 10.01 -17.75
CA MET A 9 53.17 9.49 -17.35
C MET A 9 53.17 9.26 -15.83
N GLN A 10 52.22 9.86 -15.12
CA GLN A 10 51.94 9.54 -13.71
C GLN A 10 50.86 8.47 -13.65
N LEU A 11 51.11 7.40 -12.90
CA LEU A 11 50.11 6.39 -12.56
C LEU A 11 49.12 7.02 -11.57
N ILE A 12 47.86 7.13 -11.96
CA ILE A 12 46.75 7.43 -11.05
C ILE A 12 46.20 6.10 -10.52
N SER A 13 45.87 6.06 -9.22
CA SER A 13 45.15 4.92 -8.63
C SER A 13 43.84 4.73 -9.37
N SER A 14 43.48 3.48 -9.67
CA SER A 14 42.20 3.17 -10.31
C SER A 14 41.06 3.74 -9.46
N THR A 15 40.09 4.38 -10.11
CA THR A 15 38.84 4.86 -9.49
C THR A 15 37.81 3.74 -9.39
N GLU A 16 38.19 2.52 -9.77
CA GLU A 16 37.33 1.35 -9.81
C GLU A 16 37.18 0.72 -8.42
N ASP A 17 36.00 0.15 -8.17
CA ASP A 17 35.67 -0.51 -6.91
C ASP A 17 36.61 -1.72 -6.66
N PRO A 18 37.27 -1.82 -5.50
CA PRO A 18 38.05 -2.99 -5.10
C PRO A 18 37.31 -4.33 -5.25
N ALA A 19 35.98 -4.34 -5.14
CA ALA A 19 35.15 -5.54 -5.34
C ALA A 19 35.21 -6.09 -6.77
N LEU A 20 35.50 -5.26 -7.78
CA LEU A 20 35.61 -5.67 -9.18
C LEU A 20 36.76 -6.67 -9.41
N TRP A 21 37.79 -6.62 -8.57
CA TRP A 21 38.97 -7.48 -8.62
C TRP A 21 38.82 -8.80 -7.86
N SER A 22 37.72 -8.95 -7.10
CA SER A 22 37.45 -10.17 -6.33
C SER A 22 36.86 -11.29 -7.18
N HIS A 23 36.37 -10.96 -8.39
CA HIS A 23 35.86 -11.93 -9.34
C HIS A 23 36.96 -12.36 -10.32
N PRO A 24 37.07 -13.68 -10.63
CA PRO A 24 38.10 -14.20 -11.54
C PRO A 24 37.90 -13.73 -13.00
N VAL A 25 36.77 -13.10 -13.31
CA VAL A 25 36.47 -12.51 -14.61
C VAL A 25 35.98 -11.08 -14.38
N LEU A 26 36.59 -10.13 -15.10
CA LEU A 26 36.20 -8.72 -15.11
C LEU A 26 34.79 -8.62 -15.70
N ASP A 27 33.79 -8.21 -14.90
CA ASP A 27 32.41 -8.08 -15.34
C ASP A 27 32.20 -6.76 -16.11
N LEU A 28 32.67 -6.73 -17.36
CA LEU A 28 32.58 -5.58 -18.27
C LEU A 28 31.14 -5.22 -18.68
N PHE A 29 30.18 -6.13 -18.44
CA PHE A 29 28.78 -5.96 -18.81
C PHE A 29 27.85 -6.23 -17.62
N ALA A 30 28.24 -5.73 -16.44
CA ALA A 30 27.38 -5.78 -15.27
C ALA A 30 26.00 -5.19 -15.65
N PRO A 31 24.90 -5.94 -15.43
CA PRO A 31 23.56 -5.40 -15.65
C PRO A 31 23.41 -4.09 -14.88
N PRO A 32 22.77 -3.06 -15.45
CA PRO A 32 22.59 -1.79 -14.77
C PRO A 32 21.96 -2.06 -13.40
N ALA A 33 22.55 -1.49 -12.35
CA ALA A 33 22.09 -1.69 -10.98
C ALA A 33 20.59 -1.42 -10.93
N GLN A 34 19.81 -2.46 -10.63
CA GLN A 34 18.36 -2.34 -10.56
C GLN A 34 18.05 -1.38 -9.42
N VAL A 35 17.65 -0.15 -9.76
CA VAL A 35 17.11 0.79 -8.79
C VAL A 35 15.85 0.12 -8.23
N ARG A 36 15.97 -0.46 -7.04
CA ARG A 36 14.82 -0.93 -6.28
C ARG A 36 14.03 0.31 -5.91
N VAL A 37 13.05 0.65 -6.74
CA VAL A 37 12.03 1.62 -6.36
C VAL A 37 11.39 1.06 -5.10
N GLU A 38 11.55 1.74 -3.97
CA GLU A 38 10.87 1.37 -2.74
C GLU A 38 9.37 1.32 -3.06
N GLN A 39 8.80 0.12 -2.96
CA GLN A 39 7.39 -0.08 -3.24
C GLN A 39 6.61 0.64 -2.13
N SER A 40 6.15 1.86 -2.41
CA SER A 40 5.11 2.48 -1.60
C SER A 40 3.92 1.53 -1.62
N ALA A 41 3.40 1.21 -0.44
CA ALA A 41 2.43 0.14 -0.22
C ALA A 41 1.35 0.15 -1.32
N LYS A 42 1.29 -0.93 -2.10
CA LYS A 42 0.27 -1.09 -3.15
C LYS A 42 -1.09 -1.03 -2.47
N LEU A 43 -1.80 0.09 -2.61
CA LEU A 43 -3.22 0.13 -2.32
C LEU A 43 -3.92 -0.84 -3.27
N TYR A 44 -4.86 -1.62 -2.74
CA TYR A 44 -5.65 -2.63 -3.43
C TYR A 44 -6.10 -2.14 -4.83
N LEU A 45 -5.42 -2.61 -5.88
CA LEU A 45 -5.61 -2.13 -7.26
C LEU A 45 -6.86 -2.68 -7.94
N VAL A 46 -7.46 -3.74 -7.38
CA VAL A 46 -8.68 -4.34 -7.92
C VAL A 46 -9.80 -4.18 -6.91
N PRO A 47 -10.77 -3.29 -7.17
CA PRO A 47 -11.95 -3.16 -6.33
C PRO A 47 -12.78 -4.45 -6.40
N SER A 48 -13.27 -4.92 -5.25
CA SER A 48 -14.17 -6.06 -5.20
C SER A 48 -15.53 -5.65 -5.77
N THR A 49 -15.96 -6.28 -6.86
CA THR A 49 -17.27 -6.05 -7.47
C THR A 49 -18.38 -6.88 -6.83
N PHE A 50 -18.07 -7.72 -5.82
CA PHE A 50 -19.04 -8.64 -5.19
C PHE A 50 -19.84 -9.51 -6.18
N GLY A 51 -19.29 -9.76 -7.37
CA GLY A 51 -19.96 -10.51 -8.43
C GLY A 51 -21.00 -9.70 -9.22
N GLU A 52 -21.03 -8.38 -9.07
CA GLU A 52 -21.85 -7.49 -9.88
C GLU A 52 -21.20 -7.29 -11.26
N GLU A 53 -22.02 -7.41 -12.30
CA GLU A 53 -21.68 -7.04 -13.66
C GLU A 53 -21.84 -5.52 -13.78
N LEU A 54 -20.73 -4.79 -13.62
CA LEU A 54 -20.68 -3.34 -13.73
C LEU A 54 -20.34 -2.96 -15.18
N GLU A 55 -21.05 -1.98 -15.72
CA GLU A 55 -20.65 -1.36 -16.97
C GLU A 55 -19.34 -0.54 -16.79
N ALA A 56 -18.65 -0.24 -17.88
CA ALA A 56 -17.32 0.39 -17.82
C ALA A 56 -17.33 1.79 -17.18
N ASP A 57 -18.46 2.49 -17.26
CA ASP A 57 -18.72 3.79 -16.66
C ASP A 57 -19.18 3.73 -15.19
N GLU A 58 -19.66 2.58 -14.73
CA GLU A 58 -20.02 2.31 -13.34
C GLU A 58 -18.82 1.83 -12.50
N MET A 59 -17.71 1.49 -13.16
CA MET A 59 -16.52 0.98 -12.51
C MET A 59 -15.90 2.05 -11.59
N PRO A 60 -15.59 1.71 -10.31
CA PRO A 60 -15.01 2.66 -9.37
C PRO A 60 -13.73 3.29 -9.90
N GLN A 61 -13.68 4.62 -9.86
CA GLN A 61 -12.54 5.38 -10.34
C GLN A 61 -11.39 5.34 -9.33
N PRO A 62 -10.13 5.12 -9.78
CA PRO A 62 -8.97 5.16 -8.89
C PRO A 62 -8.88 6.53 -8.21
N THR A 63 -9.01 6.54 -6.89
CA THR A 63 -8.93 7.76 -6.08
C THR A 63 -7.52 7.88 -5.50
N SER A 64 -6.91 9.06 -5.60
CA SER A 64 -5.58 9.29 -5.02
C SER A 64 -5.57 9.05 -3.51
N ALA A 65 -4.51 8.47 -2.97
CA ALA A 65 -4.35 8.27 -1.54
C ALA A 65 -4.43 9.59 -0.74
N SER A 66 -4.01 10.71 -1.34
CA SER A 66 -4.09 12.05 -0.73
C SER A 66 -5.51 12.58 -0.54
N SER A 67 -6.47 12.07 -1.33
CA SER A 67 -7.89 12.43 -1.24
C SER A 67 -8.69 11.49 -0.34
N LEU A 68 -8.08 10.39 0.15
CA LEU A 68 -8.73 9.46 1.05
C LEU A 68 -8.64 9.99 2.50
N PRO A 69 -9.65 9.71 3.34
CA PRO A 69 -9.56 9.99 4.77
C PRO A 69 -8.43 9.17 5.41
N GLU A 70 -7.93 9.65 6.54
CA GLU A 70 -6.93 8.92 7.33
C GLU A 70 -7.49 7.54 7.74
N LEU A 71 -6.80 6.48 7.31
CA LEU A 71 -7.30 5.12 7.32
C LEU A 71 -7.63 4.64 8.73
N HIS A 72 -6.77 4.93 9.70
CA HIS A 72 -6.94 4.47 11.07
C HIS A 72 -8.17 5.14 11.71
N ALA A 73 -8.27 6.46 11.65
CA ALA A 73 -9.39 7.22 12.18
C ALA A 73 -10.71 6.83 11.51
N TRP A 74 -10.71 6.62 10.19
CA TRP A 74 -11.90 6.15 9.48
C TRP A 74 -12.32 4.75 9.94
N THR A 75 -11.36 3.82 10.02
CA THR A 75 -11.62 2.43 10.44
C THR A 75 -12.15 2.37 11.87
N MET A 76 -11.58 3.16 12.78
CA MET A 76 -12.05 3.23 14.17
C MET A 76 -13.49 3.73 14.26
N ARG A 77 -13.84 4.78 13.50
CA ARG A 77 -15.23 5.28 13.42
C ARG A 77 -16.19 4.23 12.85
N PHE A 78 -15.76 3.49 11.84
CA PHE A 78 -16.54 2.40 11.25
C PHE A 78 -16.81 1.30 12.27
N ILE A 79 -15.76 0.77 12.92
CA ILE A 79 -15.89 -0.33 13.90
C ILE A 79 -16.78 0.06 15.08
N VAL A 80 -16.57 1.25 15.67
CA VAL A 80 -17.42 1.74 16.76
C VAL A 80 -18.88 1.79 16.34
N SER A 81 -19.16 2.27 15.13
CA SER A 81 -20.53 2.33 14.60
C SER A 81 -21.15 0.95 14.41
N VAL A 82 -20.39 -0.03 13.91
CA VAL A 82 -20.84 -1.42 13.79
C VAL A 82 -21.20 -2.00 15.16
N VAL A 83 -20.34 -1.81 16.17
CA VAL A 83 -20.61 -2.34 17.51
C VAL A 83 -21.80 -1.63 18.16
N GLU A 84 -21.97 -0.32 17.97
CA GLU A 84 -23.14 0.40 18.49
C GLU A 84 -24.44 -0.05 17.84
N VAL A 85 -24.41 -0.41 16.55
CA VAL A 85 -25.54 -1.01 15.84
C VAL A 85 -25.86 -2.39 16.42
N TRP A 86 -24.87 -3.25 16.62
CA TRP A 86 -25.06 -4.56 17.25
C TRP A 86 -25.54 -4.46 18.70
N ALA A 87 -25.15 -3.41 19.42
CA ALA A 87 -25.63 -3.10 20.76
C ALA A 87 -27.04 -2.46 20.77
N GLY A 88 -27.65 -2.22 19.62
CA GLY A 88 -28.98 -1.58 19.48
C GLY A 88 -29.00 -0.10 19.86
N ARG A 89 -27.85 0.56 19.99
CA ARG A 89 -27.74 1.99 20.36
C ARG A 89 -27.76 2.93 19.16
N ARG A 90 -27.59 2.39 17.95
CA ARG A 90 -27.54 3.14 16.68
C ARG A 90 -28.41 2.46 15.62
N GLN A 91 -28.99 3.25 14.72
CA GLN A 91 -29.78 2.74 13.58
C GLN A 91 -28.85 2.12 12.51
N PRO A 92 -29.11 0.88 12.05
CA PRO A 92 -28.28 0.21 11.04
C PRO A 92 -28.13 0.98 9.73
N ALA A 93 -29.15 1.76 9.35
CA ALA A 93 -29.17 2.55 8.11
C ALA A 93 -27.98 3.52 7.99
N GLN A 94 -27.33 3.91 9.10
CA GLN A 94 -26.14 4.76 9.05
C GLN A 94 -24.91 4.07 8.43
N LEU A 95 -24.86 2.73 8.42
CA LEU A 95 -23.73 1.96 7.86
C LEU A 95 -23.85 1.75 6.34
N ILE A 96 -25.03 1.94 5.75
CA ILE A 96 -25.28 1.64 4.34
C ILE A 96 -24.47 2.53 3.39
N SER A 97 -24.16 3.76 3.80
CA SER A 97 -23.38 4.71 3.01
C SER A 97 -21.88 4.48 3.11
N TRP A 98 -21.43 3.62 4.03
CA TRP A 98 -20.02 3.40 4.32
C TRP A 98 -19.49 2.08 3.74
N CYS A 99 -20.36 1.18 3.33
CA CYS A 99 -19.98 -0.13 2.82
C CYS A 99 -20.92 -0.62 1.73
N HIS A 100 -20.45 -1.61 0.97
CA HIS A 100 -21.26 -2.25 -0.05
C HIS A 100 -22.45 -3.00 0.55
N ARG A 101 -23.57 -3.11 -0.18
CA ARG A 101 -24.82 -3.75 0.30
C ARG A 101 -24.61 -5.16 0.84
N VAL A 102 -23.70 -5.93 0.25
CA VAL A 102 -23.40 -7.31 0.66
C VAL A 102 -22.83 -7.35 2.07
N ILE A 103 -21.85 -6.48 2.34
CA ILE A 103 -21.25 -6.33 3.69
C ILE A 103 -22.31 -5.84 4.66
N TYR A 104 -23.10 -4.83 4.28
CA TYR A 104 -24.17 -4.30 5.12
C TYR A 104 -25.17 -5.39 5.54
N MET A 105 -25.62 -6.22 4.61
CA MET A 105 -26.57 -7.30 4.90
C MET A 105 -25.96 -8.38 5.81
N GLU A 106 -24.67 -8.68 5.63
CA GLU A 106 -23.96 -9.61 6.51
C GLU A 106 -23.83 -9.06 7.94
N LEU A 107 -23.45 -7.78 8.09
CA LEU A 107 -23.39 -7.09 9.38
C LEU A 107 -24.76 -7.06 10.06
N LEU A 108 -25.82 -6.82 9.29
CA LEU A 108 -27.19 -6.82 9.81
C LEU A 108 -27.64 -8.22 10.25
N ARG A 109 -27.30 -9.27 9.49
CA ARG A 109 -27.56 -10.68 9.87
C ARG A 109 -26.82 -11.06 11.15
N ALA A 110 -25.60 -10.57 11.32
CA ALA A 110 -24.83 -10.78 12.56
C ALA A 110 -25.45 -10.04 13.76
N SER A 111 -26.15 -8.92 13.51
CA SER A 111 -26.91 -8.18 14.51
C SER A 111 -28.04 -9.05 15.07
N GLY A 112 -28.03 -9.31 16.38
CA GLY A 112 -29.01 -10.16 17.05
C GLY A 112 -28.67 -11.66 17.08
N SER A 113 -27.71 -12.13 16.29
CA SER A 113 -27.15 -13.49 16.43
C SER A 113 -26.02 -13.56 17.47
N GLN A 114 -25.49 -12.42 17.90
CA GLN A 114 -24.44 -12.37 18.92
C GLN A 114 -25.03 -12.58 20.32
N LYS A 115 -24.73 -13.74 20.89
CA LYS A 115 -25.24 -14.22 22.17
C LYS A 115 -24.74 -13.40 23.37
N GLU A 116 -23.64 -12.66 23.20
CA GLU A 116 -23.12 -11.69 24.15
C GLU A 116 -22.74 -10.40 23.42
N ILE A 117 -23.43 -9.29 23.72
CA ILE A 117 -22.94 -7.95 23.42
C ILE A 117 -21.87 -7.66 24.47
N GLY A 118 -20.61 -7.95 24.15
CA GLY A 118 -19.49 -7.65 25.02
C GLY A 118 -19.50 -6.17 25.43
N LYS A 119 -19.44 -5.89 26.74
CA LYS A 119 -19.31 -4.52 27.24
C LYS A 119 -17.94 -3.98 26.83
N ILE A 120 -17.90 -3.02 25.90
CA ILE A 120 -16.66 -2.30 25.57
C ILE A 120 -16.24 -1.51 26.82
N LYS A 121 -15.10 -1.87 27.43
CA LYS A 121 -14.62 -1.23 28.67
C LYS A 121 -13.72 -0.03 28.42
N SER A 122 -12.96 -0.02 27.33
CA SER A 122 -12.41 1.17 26.65
C SER A 122 -11.69 0.72 25.38
N ILE A 123 -11.58 1.60 24.39
CA ILE A 123 -10.71 1.43 23.23
C ILE A 123 -9.78 2.64 23.26
N HIS A 124 -8.47 2.40 23.40
CA HIS A 124 -7.41 3.42 23.45
C HIS A 124 -6.83 3.67 22.06
#